data_AF-Q4L0W5-F1
#
_entry.id   AF-Q4L0W5-F1
#
_cell.length_a   1.000
_cell.length_b   1.000
_cell.length_c   1.000
_cell.angle_alpha   90.00
_cell.angle_beta   90.00
_cell.angle_gamma   90.00
#
_symmetry.space_group_name_H-M   'P 1'
#
loop_
_entity.id
_entity.type
_entity.pdbx_description
1 polymer ?
#
loop_
_entity_poly.entity_id
_entity_poly.type
_entity_poly.pdbx_seq_one_letter_code
_entity_poly.pdbx_strand_id
1 'polypeptide(L)'
;MGTNKPVVIGIAGGSGSGKTSVTKAIFDHFKGHSILILEQDYYYKDQSHLPMEERLKTNYDHPLAFDNGLLIEHLQQLLAYEQIDKPVYDYTLHTP
;
A
#
# COMPACT_ATOMS: atom_id res chain seq x y z
N MET A 1 -14.41 -27.00 -10.09
CA MET A 1 -13.62 -26.73 -8.86
C MET A 1 -13.60 -25.23 -8.68
N GLY A 2 -14.17 -24.69 -7.60
CA GLY A 2 -14.19 -23.25 -7.36
C GLY A 2 -12.77 -22.76 -7.14
N THR A 3 -12.34 -21.73 -7.88
CA THR A 3 -11.03 -21.11 -7.66
C THR A 3 -11.07 -20.42 -6.30
N ASN A 4 -10.27 -20.91 -5.36
CA ASN A 4 -10.15 -20.31 -4.03
C ASN A 4 -9.29 -19.03 -4.14
N LYS A 5 -9.85 -17.98 -4.76
CA LYS A 5 -9.16 -16.69 -4.94
C LYS A 5 -9.15 -15.92 -3.62
N PRO A 6 -8.04 -15.23 -3.28
CA PRO A 6 -8.01 -14.31 -2.16
C PRO A 6 -9.09 -13.24 -2.28
N VAL A 7 -9.62 -12.80 -1.14
CA VAL A 7 -10.56 -11.68 -1.05
C VAL A 7 -9.78 -10.41 -0.76
N VAL A 8 -10.01 -9.36 -1.56
CA VAL A 8 -9.40 -8.03 -1.34
C VAL A 8 -10.43 -7.11 -0.69
N ILE A 9 -10.05 -6.49 0.42
CA ILE A 9 -10.86 -5.52 1.14
C ILE A 9 -10.13 -4.18 1.13
N GLY A 10 -10.68 -3.18 0.46
CA GLY A 10 -10.16 -1.82 0.46
C GLY A 10 -10.69 -1.01 1.64
N ILE A 11 -9.80 -0.39 2.41
CA ILE A 11 -10.16 0.48 3.54
C ILE A 11 -9.71 1.90 3.21
N ALA A 12 -10.65 2.78 2.85
CA ALA A 12 -10.39 4.16 2.43
C ALA A 12 -10.98 5.19 3.41
N GLY A 13 -10.45 6.42 3.40
CA GLY A 13 -10.87 7.50 4.28
C GLY A 13 -9.77 8.54 4.48
N GLY A 14 -10.13 9.74 4.97
CA GLY A 14 -9.17 10.82 5.23
C GLY A 14 -8.14 10.49 6.31
N SER A 15 -7.08 11.30 6.41
CA SER A 15 -6.13 11.19 7.54
C SER A 15 -6.87 11.36 8.87
N GLY A 16 -6.48 10.59 9.88
CA GLY A 16 -7.13 10.59 11.21
C GLY A 16 -8.52 9.94 11.28
N SER A 17 -9.07 9.38 10.19
CA SER A 17 -10.42 8.80 10.19
C SER A 17 -10.54 7.42 10.87
N GLY A 18 -9.46 6.90 11.47
CA GLY A 18 -9.47 5.62 12.18
C GLY A 18 -9.21 4.37 11.31
N LYS A 19 -8.78 4.52 10.04
CA LYS A 19 -8.49 3.39 9.12
C LYS A 19 -7.55 2.35 9.75
N THR A 20 -6.45 2.81 10.35
CA THR A 20 -5.46 1.94 11.00
C THR A 20 -6.07 1.15 12.14
N SER A 21 -6.93 1.78 12.95
CA SER A 21 -7.63 1.12 14.06
C SER A 21 -8.58 0.04 13.55
N VAL A 22 -9.36 0.32 12.51
CA VAL A 22 -10.27 -0.67 11.88
C VAL A 22 -9.47 -1.81 11.26
N THR A 23 -8.40 -1.51 10.52
CA THR A 23 -7.53 -2.50 9.89
C THR A 23 -6.93 -3.44 10.93
N LYS A 24 -6.44 -2.90 12.04
CA LYS A 24 -5.88 -3.69 13.14
C LYS A 24 -6.93 -4.56 13.81
N ALA A 25 -8.14 -4.04 14.04
CA ALA A 25 -9.23 -4.82 14.61
C ALA A 25 -9.64 -6.00 13.72
N ILE A 26 -9.70 -5.80 12.39
CA ILE A 26 -9.95 -6.86 11.41
C ILE A 26 -8.83 -7.91 11.47
N PHE A 27 -7.57 -7.46 11.43
CA PHE A 27 -6.42 -8.36 11.50
C PHE A 27 -6.39 -9.20 12.78
N ASP A 28 -6.65 -8.57 13.92
CA ASP A 28 -6.70 -9.24 15.22
C ASP A 28 -7.85 -10.25 15.29
N HIS A 29 -9.00 -9.93 14.70
CA HIS A 29 -10.17 -10.83 14.63
C HIS A 29 -9.89 -12.09 13.80
N PHE A 30 -9.15 -11.96 12.69
CA PHE A 30 -8.81 -13.07 11.81
C PHE A 30 -7.46 -13.72 12.12
N LYS A 31 -6.87 -13.46 13.30
CA LYS A 31 -5.63 -14.12 13.74
C LYS A 31 -5.72 -15.64 13.58
N GLY A 32 -4.66 -16.24 13.04
CA GLY A 32 -4.59 -17.66 12.72
C GLY A 32 -5.09 -18.03 11.31
N HIS A 33 -5.65 -17.08 10.56
CA HIS A 33 -5.94 -17.23 9.14
C HIS A 33 -4.86 -16.57 8.29
N SER A 34 -4.79 -16.94 7.01
CA SER A 34 -3.90 -16.30 6.04
C SER A 34 -4.43 -14.92 5.67
N ILE A 35 -3.99 -13.89 6.38
CA ILE A 35 -4.33 -12.49 6.15
C ILE A 35 -3.05 -11.66 5.91
N LEU A 36 -3.13 -10.76 4.94
CA LEU A 36 -2.07 -9.81 4.58
C LEU A 36 -2.61 -8.38 4.66
N ILE A 37 -1.82 -7.46 5.21
CA ILE A 37 -2.11 -6.02 5.19
C ILE A 37 -1.17 -5.36 4.17
N LEU A 38 -1.76 -4.57 3.28
CA LEU A 38 -1.04 -3.77 2.31
C LEU A 38 -1.43 -2.29 2.47
N GLU A 39 -0.50 -1.46 2.91
CA GLU A 39 -0.70 -0.01 2.94
C GLU A 39 -0.34 0.62 1.59
N GLN A 40 -1.27 1.39 1.02
CA GLN A 40 -1.05 2.15 -0.22
C GLN A 40 0.03 3.23 -0.05
N ASP A 41 0.25 3.73 1.17
CA ASP A 41 1.25 4.75 1.48
C ASP A 41 2.69 4.27 1.21
N TYR A 42 2.94 2.97 1.07
CA TYR A 42 4.25 2.46 0.64
C TYR A 42 4.46 2.54 -0.88
N TYR A 43 3.41 2.81 -1.63
CA TYR A 43 3.43 2.92 -3.09
C TYR A 43 3.49 4.38 -3.53
N TYR A 44 4.26 5.23 -2.87
CA TYR A 44 4.60 6.53 -3.44
C TYR A 44 5.54 6.33 -4.64
N LYS A 45 5.39 7.17 -5.65
CA LYS A 45 6.30 7.16 -6.81
C LYS A 45 7.73 7.41 -6.36
N ASP A 46 8.65 6.63 -6.90
CA ASP A 46 10.07 6.84 -6.64
C ASP A 46 10.53 8.19 -7.21
N GLN A 47 11.04 9.04 -6.31
CA GLN A 47 11.64 10.34 -6.63
C GLN A 47 13.12 10.39 -6.26
N SER A 48 13.76 9.24 -6.02
CA SER A 48 15.19 9.11 -5.71
C SER A 48 16.08 9.75 -6.79
N HIS A 49 15.60 9.82 -8.03
CA HIS A 49 16.26 10.46 -9.15
C HIS A 49 16.21 12.01 -9.11
N LEU A 50 15.30 12.60 -8.34
CA LEU A 50 15.18 14.06 -8.19
C LEU A 50 16.07 14.59 -7.05
N PRO A 51 16.57 15.83 -7.16
CA PRO A 51 17.21 16.53 -6.04
C PRO A 51 16.23 16.72 -4.87
N MET A 52 16.75 16.74 -3.63
CA MET A 52 15.93 16.88 -2.41
C MET A 52 15.01 18.11 -2.43
N GLU A 53 15.49 19.25 -2.93
CA GLU A 53 14.69 20.49 -3.04
C GLU A 53 13.46 20.35 -3.93
N GLU A 54 13.50 19.44 -4.92
CA GLU A 54 12.32 19.15 -5.76
C GLU A 54 11.39 18.13 -5.11
N ARG A 55 11.95 17.14 -4.39
CA ARG A 55 11.15 16.18 -3.61
C ARG A 55 10.26 16.88 -2.57
N LEU A 56 10.80 17.90 -1.90
CA LEU A 56 10.07 18.71 -0.92
C LEU A 56 8.87 19.47 -1.51
N LYS A 57 8.83 19.68 -2.83
CA LYS A 57 7.71 20.34 -3.53
C LYS A 57 6.59 19.37 -3.90
N THR A 58 6.81 18.06 -3.75
CA THR A 58 5.81 17.05 -4.04
C THR A 58 4.67 17.12 -3.03
N ASN A 59 3.44 17.27 -3.55
CA ASN A 59 2.25 17.13 -2.73
C ASN A 59 1.92 15.62 -2.59
N TYR A 60 2.34 15.02 -1.49
CA TYR A 60 2.10 13.60 -1.18
C TYR A 60 0.63 13.27 -0.87
N ASP A 61 -0.23 14.27 -0.68
CA ASP A 61 -1.68 14.09 -0.57
C ASP A 61 -2.38 14.08 -1.96
N HIS A 62 -1.64 14.35 -3.04
CA HIS A 62 -2.20 14.36 -4.37
C HIS A 62 -2.40 12.92 -4.91
N PRO A 63 -3.54 12.59 -5.53
CA PRO A 63 -3.79 11.23 -6.06
C PRO A 63 -2.73 10.70 -7.05
N LEU A 64 -2.01 11.60 -7.71
CA LEU A 64 -0.93 11.27 -8.66
C LEU A 64 0.44 11.00 -8.00
N ALA A 65 0.56 11.20 -6.69
CA ALA A 65 1.79 10.89 -5.93
C ALA A 65 2.00 9.38 -5.77
N PHE A 66 0.94 8.59 -5.89
CA PHE A 66 0.99 7.14 -5.78
C PHE A 66 1.33 6.46 -7.12
N ASP A 67 2.12 5.41 -7.05
CA ASP A 67 2.33 4.44 -8.11
C ASP A 67 1.20 3.38 -8.08
N ASN A 68 0.03 3.81 -8.57
CA ASN A 68 -1.12 2.92 -8.69
C ASN A 68 -0.89 1.77 -9.68
N GLY A 69 0.05 1.93 -10.63
CA GLY A 69 0.41 0.87 -11.58
C GLY A 69 1.05 -0.30 -10.85
N LEU A 70 2.10 -0.03 -10.08
CA LEU A 70 2.79 -1.02 -9.26
C LEU A 70 1.86 -1.65 -8.21
N LEU A 71 0.99 -0.84 -7.57
CA LEU A 71 0.00 -1.37 -6.63
C LEU A 71 -0.94 -2.39 -7.31
N ILE A 72 -1.45 -2.08 -8.50
CA ILE A 72 -2.35 -2.98 -9.24
C ILE A 72 -1.61 -4.26 -9.65
N GLU A 73 -0.37 -4.14 -10.12
CA GLU A 73 0.49 -5.29 -10.47
C GLU A 73 0.68 -6.22 -9.27
N HIS A 74 1.09 -5.67 -8.13
CA HIS A 74 1.27 -6.45 -6.90
C HIS A 74 -0.04 -7.08 -6.41
N LEU A 75 -1.18 -6.38 -6.51
CA LEU A 75 -2.48 -6.95 -6.18
C LEU A 75 -2.84 -8.14 -7.09
N GLN A 76 -2.53 -8.06 -8.39
CA GLN A 76 -2.78 -9.15 -9.33
C GLN A 76 -1.91 -10.38 -9.03
N GLN A 77 -0.62 -10.17 -8.73
CA GLN A 77 0.31 -11.23 -8.30
C GLN A 77 -0.18 -11.91 -7.01
N LEU A 78 -0.54 -11.12 -5.99
CA LEU A 78 -1.07 -11.65 -4.73
C LEU A 78 -2.37 -12.44 -4.92
N LEU A 79 -3.27 -11.98 -5.80
CA LEU A 79 -4.50 -12.71 -6.16
C LEU A 79 -4.22 -14.03 -6.89
N ALA A 80 -3.04 -14.19 -7.47
CA ALA A 80 -2.54 -15.41 -8.11
C ALA A 80 -1.70 -16.30 -7.16
N TYR A 81 -1.56 -15.92 -5.87
CA TYR A 81 -0.66 -16.54 -4.90
C TYR A 81 0.83 -16.44 -5.26
N GLU A 82 1.19 -15.40 -6.02
CA GLU A 82 2.58 -15.08 -6.31
C GLU A 82 3.15 -14.13 -5.25
N GLN A 83 4.46 -14.23 -5.00
CA GLN A 83 5.17 -13.36 -4.08
C GLN A 83 5.44 -12.00 -4.73
N ILE A 84 5.56 -10.96 -3.91
CA ILE A 84 5.88 -9.59 -4.33
C ILE A 84 7.03 -9.05 -3.48
N ASP A 85 7.79 -8.13 -4.04
CA ASP A 85 8.73 -7.30 -3.29
C ASP A 85 8.02 -5.99 -2.90
N LYS A 86 7.39 -5.99 -1.72
CA LYS A 86 6.66 -4.81 -1.24
C LYS A 86 7.64 -3.64 -1.01
N PRO A 87 7.39 -2.44 -1.58
CA PRO A 87 8.23 -1.27 -1.34
C PRO A 87 8.20 -0.85 0.14
N VAL A 88 9.28 -0.23 0.61
CA VAL A 88 9.39 0.30 1.98
C VAL A 88 9.73 1.78 1.90
N TYR A 89 8.70 2.61 2.06
CA TYR A 89 8.88 4.06 1.97
C TYR A 89 9.56 4.65 3.21
N ASP A 90 10.71 5.28 2.99
CA ASP A 90 11.40 6.09 3.98
C ASP A 90 10.82 7.52 3.97
N TYR A 91 9.97 7.80 4.94
CA TYR A 91 9.34 9.11 5.13
C TYR A 91 10.33 10.23 5.46
N THR A 92 11.57 9.92 5.85
CA THR A 92 12.61 10.93 6.12
C THR A 92 13.35 11.34 4.84
N LEU A 93 13.52 10.39 3.92
CA LEU A 93 14.24 10.59 2.66
C LEU A 93 13.33 10.86 1.46
N HIS A 94 12.03 10.68 1.65
CA HIS A 94 11.00 10.76 0.62
C HIS A 94 11.32 9.83 -0.57
N THR A 95 11.77 8.62 -0.26
CA THR A 95 12.12 7.59 -1.25
C THR A 95 11.57 6.23 -0.81
N PRO A 96 11.14 5.39 -1.77
CA PRO A 96 10.89 3.98 -1.53
C PRO A 96 12.19 3.18 -1.29
#